data_AF-A0A2D4JCB6-F1
#
_entry.id   AF-A0A2D4JCB6-F1
#
_cell.length_a   1.000
_cell.length_b   1.000
_cell.length_c   1.000
_cell.angle_alpha   90.00
_cell.angle_beta   90.00
_cell.angle_gamma   90.00
#
_symmetry.space_group_name_H-M   'P 1'
#
loop_
_entity.id
_entity.type
_entity.pdbx_description
1 polymer ?
#
loop_
_entity_poly.entity_id
_entity_poly.type
_entity_poly.pdbx_seq_one_letter_code
_entity_poly.pdbx_strand_id
1 'polypeptide(L)'
;TKEAQDSCLCLICKETLKENEDYIKCSLSDNYTHHNSLVLPKQMALFLKPSANAFSYFCPPCRLKLDIYIALFKRVDIIETCITSLDTIVASLDTIQARLTNLGEKNHNTTQKMNIK
;
A
#
# COMPACT_ATOMS: atom_id res chain seq x y z
N THR A 1 -16.08 -33.79 25.63
CA THR A 1 -16.20 -32.64 26.55
C THR A 1 -16.40 -31.41 25.69
N LYS A 2 -17.61 -30.83 25.71
CA LYS A 2 -17.93 -29.64 24.90
C LYS A 2 -17.28 -28.44 25.61
N GLU A 3 -16.18 -27.94 25.05
CA GLU A 3 -15.58 -26.68 25.49
C GLU A 3 -16.66 -25.60 25.38
N ALA A 4 -16.78 -24.79 26.43
CA ALA A 4 -17.67 -23.64 26.45
C ALA A 4 -17.29 -22.76 25.25
N GLN A 5 -18.17 -22.64 24.26
CA GLN A 5 -18.00 -21.64 23.22
C GLN A 5 -18.07 -20.28 23.93
N ASP A 6 -16.90 -19.68 24.15
CA ASP A 6 -16.77 -18.32 24.62
C ASP A 6 -17.72 -17.46 23.79
N SER A 7 -18.69 -16.85 24.46
CA SER A 7 -19.73 -16.08 23.83
C SER A 7 -19.10 -14.97 22.99
N CYS A 8 -19.06 -15.14 21.67
CA CYS A 8 -18.43 -14.18 20.78
C CYS A 8 -19.20 -12.85 20.87
N LEU A 9 -18.50 -11.74 21.12
CA LEU A 9 -19.11 -10.42 21.22
C LEU A 9 -19.06 -9.69 19.88
N CYS A 10 -20.13 -8.97 19.58
CA CYS A 10 -20.14 -8.03 18.47
C CYS A 10 -19.15 -6.89 18.74
N LEU A 11 -18.25 -6.65 17.78
CA LEU A 11 -17.23 -5.61 17.89
C LEU A 11 -17.81 -4.21 18.10
N ILE A 12 -19.00 -3.94 17.55
CA ILE A 12 -19.62 -2.61 17.54
C ILE A 12 -20.53 -2.40 18.76
N CYS A 13 -21.60 -3.18 18.89
CA CYS A 13 -22.58 -2.99 19.98
C CYS A 13 -22.18 -3.66 21.30
N LYS A 14 -21.11 -4.49 21.31
CA LYS A 14 -20.61 -5.23 22.48
C LYS A 14 -21.56 -6.26 23.06
N GLU A 15 -22.69 -6.53 22.40
CA GLU A 15 -23.61 -7.59 22.79
C GLU A 15 -23.11 -8.96 22.34
N THR A 16 -23.53 -10.01 23.05
CA THR A 16 -23.27 -11.41 22.68
C THR A 16 -23.96 -11.77 21.37
N LEU A 17 -23.21 -12.41 20.48
CA LEU A 17 -23.72 -13.00 19.25
C LEU A 17 -24.43 -14.32 19.59
N LYS A 18 -25.69 -14.43 19.21
CA LYS A 18 -26.44 -15.68 19.33
C LYS A 18 -26.32 -16.50 18.05
N GLU A 19 -26.40 -17.84 18.15
CA GLU A 19 -26.33 -18.75 17.00
C GLU A 19 -27.37 -18.44 15.90
N ASN A 20 -28.52 -17.86 16.28
CA ASN A 20 -29.62 -17.56 15.37
C ASN A 20 -29.58 -16.13 14.80
N GLU A 21 -28.56 -15.33 15.12
CA GLU A 21 -28.44 -13.95 14.66
C GLU A 21 -27.55 -13.84 13.42
N ASP A 22 -27.87 -12.89 12.54
CA ASP A 22 -27.03 -12.58 11.39
C ASP A 22 -25.80 -11.78 11.82
N TYR A 23 -24.62 -12.37 11.67
CA TYR A 23 -23.34 -11.72 11.91
C TYR A 23 -22.33 -12.04 10.80
N ILE A 24 -21.32 -11.18 10.70
CA ILE A 24 -20.19 -11.34 9.78
C ILE A 24 -18.88 -11.42 10.56
N LYS A 25 -17.99 -12.32 10.12
CA LYS A 25 -16.63 -12.44 10.65
C LYS A 25 -15.67 -11.56 9.85
N CYS A 26 -14.78 -10.86 10.52
CA CYS A 26 -13.69 -10.14 9.87
C CYS A 26 -12.70 -11.13 9.22
N SER A 27 -12.28 -10.86 7.99
CA SER A 27 -11.34 -11.73 7.26
C SER A 27 -9.90 -11.69 7.79
N LEU A 28 -9.54 -10.71 8.61
CA LEU A 28 -8.17 -10.52 9.13
C LEU A 28 -8.05 -10.68 10.64
N SER A 29 -9.14 -10.99 11.34
CA SER A 29 -9.13 -11.12 12.81
C SER A 29 -10.32 -11.95 13.27
N ASP A 30 -10.27 -12.47 14.50
CA ASP A 30 -11.40 -13.15 15.13
C ASP A 30 -12.46 -12.20 15.70
N ASN A 31 -12.62 -11.02 15.09
CA ASN A 31 -13.69 -10.10 15.40
C ASN A 31 -14.94 -10.43 14.59
N TYR A 32 -16.08 -10.33 15.24
CA TYR A 32 -17.39 -10.55 14.64
C TYR A 32 -18.25 -9.30 14.76
N THR A 33 -19.23 -9.13 13.89
CA THR A 33 -20.10 -7.96 13.92
C THR A 33 -21.50 -8.34 13.46
N HIS A 34 -22.52 -7.97 14.23
CA HIS A 34 -23.92 -8.08 13.78
C HIS A 34 -24.11 -7.30 12.49
N HIS A 35 -24.87 -7.87 11.54
CA HIS A 35 -25.19 -7.16 10.30
C HIS A 35 -25.89 -5.83 10.56
N ASN A 36 -26.79 -5.78 11.55
CA ASN A 36 -27.52 -4.56 11.92
C ASN A 36 -26.60 -3.45 12.46
N SER A 37 -25.46 -3.82 13.06
CA SER A 37 -24.49 -2.88 13.61
C SER A 37 -23.56 -2.29 12.54
N LEU A 38 -23.52 -2.85 11.33
CA LEU A 38 -22.67 -2.37 10.23
C LEU A 38 -23.19 -1.07 9.59
N VAL A 39 -24.40 -0.61 9.95
CA VAL A 39 -25.06 0.57 9.35
C VAL A 39 -25.01 0.52 7.81
N LEU A 40 -25.11 -0.68 7.25
CA LEU A 40 -25.08 -0.88 5.80
C LEU A 40 -26.45 -0.56 5.21
N PRO A 41 -26.50 -0.01 3.98
CA PRO A 41 -27.73 0.02 3.20
C PRO A 41 -28.35 -1.39 3.15
N LYS A 42 -29.67 -1.50 3.33
CA LYS A 42 -30.37 -2.79 3.39
C LYS A 42 -30.02 -3.71 2.20
N GLN A 43 -29.84 -3.14 1.01
CA GLN A 43 -29.45 -3.89 -0.17
C GLN A 43 -28.07 -4.54 -0.02
N MET A 44 -27.07 -3.81 0.50
CA MET A 44 -25.74 -4.37 0.75
C MET A 44 -25.75 -5.47 1.81
N ALA A 45 -26.55 -5.32 2.87
CA ALA A 45 -26.71 -6.37 3.88
C ALA A 45 -27.32 -7.65 3.29
N LEU A 46 -28.26 -7.53 2.34
CA LEU A 46 -28.84 -8.65 1.62
C LEU A 46 -27.85 -9.31 0.66
N PHE A 47 -26.91 -8.56 0.07
CA PHE A 47 -25.84 -9.13 -0.76
C PHE A 47 -24.81 -9.92 0.06
N LEU A 48 -24.42 -9.41 1.24
CA LEU A 48 -23.39 -10.03 2.08
C LEU A 48 -23.79 -11.42 2.59
N LYS A 49 -25.08 -11.68 2.83
CA LYS A 49 -25.58 -12.97 3.30
C LYS A 49 -25.24 -14.15 2.37
N PRO A 50 -25.62 -14.15 1.07
CA PRO A 50 -25.28 -15.21 0.14
C PRO A 50 -23.84 -15.12 -0.40
N SER A 51 -23.18 -13.96 -0.29
CA SER A 51 -21.85 -13.72 -0.86
C SER A 51 -20.72 -13.82 0.16
N ALA A 52 -20.91 -14.50 1.29
CA ALA A 52 -19.96 -14.54 2.40
C ALA A 52 -18.53 -14.95 1.97
N ASN A 53 -18.41 -15.69 0.86
CA ASN A 53 -17.13 -16.11 0.28
C ASN A 53 -16.63 -15.22 -0.87
N ALA A 54 -17.48 -14.35 -1.44
CA ALA A 54 -17.14 -13.51 -2.59
C ALA A 54 -16.60 -12.13 -2.20
N PHE A 55 -16.97 -11.63 -1.01
CA PHE A 55 -16.51 -10.34 -0.52
C PHE A 55 -15.98 -10.45 0.90
N SER A 56 -14.68 -10.22 1.06
CA SER A 56 -14.04 -10.14 2.37
C SER A 56 -14.51 -8.91 3.13
N TYR A 57 -15.04 -9.13 4.34
CA TYR A 57 -15.34 -8.05 5.26
C TYR A 57 -14.14 -7.76 6.15
N PHE A 58 -13.77 -6.48 6.23
CA PHE A 58 -12.74 -6.00 7.16
C PHE A 58 -13.39 -5.10 8.20
N CYS A 59 -13.29 -5.50 9.47
CA CYS A 59 -13.81 -4.68 10.56
C CYS A 59 -13.06 -3.34 10.65
N PRO A 60 -13.64 -2.29 11.27
CA PRO A 60 -13.05 -0.95 11.25
C PRO A 60 -11.57 -0.87 11.70
N PRO A 61 -11.12 -1.57 12.77
CA PRO A 61 -9.71 -1.61 13.13
C PRO A 61 -8.81 -2.25 12.07
N CYS A 62 -9.26 -3.35 11.46
CA CYS A 62 -8.50 -4.02 10.39
C CYS A 62 -8.49 -3.20 9.11
N ARG A 63 -9.59 -2.50 8.79
CA ARG A 63 -9.66 -1.60 7.63
C ARG A 63 -8.68 -0.44 7.77
N LEU A 64 -8.59 0.18 8.94
CA LEU A 64 -7.62 1.25 9.19
C LEU A 64 -6.17 0.75 9.00
N LYS A 65 -5.85 -0.44 9.49
CA LYS A 65 -4.52 -1.05 9.26
C LYS A 65 -4.27 -1.26 7.77
N LEU A 66 -5.26 -1.79 7.04
CA LEU A 66 -5.15 -2.03 5.60
C LEU A 66 -4.93 -0.72 4.83
N ASP A 67 -5.65 0.35 5.17
CA ASP A 67 -5.50 1.67 4.56
C ASP A 67 -4.09 2.23 4.79
N ILE A 68 -3.51 2.03 5.98
CA ILE A 68 -2.12 2.40 6.27
C ILE A 68 -1.15 1.61 5.38
N TYR A 69 -1.31 0.29 5.26
CA TYR A 69 -0.46 -0.52 4.40
C TYR A 69 -0.57 -0.09 2.93
N ILE A 70 -1.78 0.14 2.42
CA ILE A 70 -2.00 0.64 1.05
C ILE A 70 -1.30 2.00 0.85
N ALA A 71 -1.39 2.89 1.83
CA ALA A 71 -0.70 4.19 1.76
C ALA A 71 0.83 4.05 1.75
N LEU A 72 1.38 3.09 2.50
CA LEU A 72 2.82 2.79 2.49
C LEU A 72 3.27 2.26 1.13
N PHE A 73 2.54 1.33 0.52
CA PHE A 73 2.86 0.82 -0.82
C PHE A 73 2.92 1.95 -1.86
N LYS A 74 1.94 2.85 -1.87
CA LYS A 74 1.96 4.01 -2.77
C LYS A 74 3.19 4.90 -2.58
N ARG A 75 3.73 5.00 -1.36
CA ARG A 75 4.97 5.74 -1.10
C ARG A 75 6.19 5.03 -1.66
N VAL A 76 6.22 3.70 -1.61
CA VAL A 76 7.30 2.89 -2.22
C VAL A 76 7.36 3.14 -3.72
N ASP A 77 6.21 3.12 -4.42
CA ASP A 77 6.15 3.39 -5.87
C ASP A 77 6.71 4.78 -6.23
N ILE A 78 6.42 5.78 -5.39
CA ILE A 78 6.95 7.15 -5.57
C ILE A 78 8.47 7.18 -5.36
N ILE A 79 8.96 6.52 -4.30
CA ILE A 79 10.40 6.47 -4.01
C ILE A 79 11.15 5.78 -5.15
N GLU A 80 10.64 4.66 -5.65
CA GLU A 80 11.22 3.93 -6.78
C GLU A 80 11.32 4.82 -8.02
N THR A 81 10.23 5.54 -8.33
CA THR A 81 10.22 6.51 -9.44
C THR A 81 11.27 7.61 -9.27
N CYS A 82 11.44 8.13 -8.05
CA CYS A 82 12.47 9.12 -7.75
C CYS A 82 13.89 8.56 -7.90
N ILE A 83 14.15 7.31 -7.46
CA ILE A 83 15.45 6.65 -7.61
C ILE A 83 15.81 6.52 -9.10
N THR A 84 14.89 6.02 -9.93
CA THR A 84 15.13 5.89 -11.38
C THR A 84 15.40 7.25 -12.04
N SER A 85 14.73 8.30 -11.58
CA SER A 85 14.96 9.66 -12.06
C SER A 85 16.37 10.17 -11.69
N LEU A 86 16.84 9.87 -10.48
CA LEU A 86 18.18 10.21 -10.03
C LEU A 86 19.25 9.46 -10.84
N ASP A 87 19.08 8.17 -11.10
CA ASP A 87 20.01 7.39 -11.93
C ASP A 87 20.16 8.01 -13.34
N THR A 88 19.04 8.48 -13.91
CA THR A 88 19.04 9.16 -15.21
C THR A 88 19.82 10.48 -15.17
N ILE A 89 19.68 11.25 -14.08
CA ILE A 89 20.43 12.50 -13.89
C ILE A 89 21.92 12.22 -13.73
N VAL A 90 22.29 11.21 -12.93
CA VAL A 90 23.69 10.81 -12.73
C VAL A 90 24.34 10.42 -14.07
N ALA A 91 23.69 9.56 -14.87
CA ALA A 91 24.20 9.18 -16.19
C ALA A 91 24.37 10.40 -17.13
N SER A 92 23.47 11.38 -17.04
CA SER A 92 23.56 12.62 -17.80
C SER A 92 24.76 13.47 -17.36
N LEU A 93 25.00 13.57 -16.05
CA LEU A 93 26.15 14.28 -15.49
C LEU A 93 27.47 13.62 -15.88
N ASP A 94 27.56 12.29 -15.85
CA ASP A 94 28.75 11.55 -16.29
C ASP A 94 29.06 11.83 -17.77
N THR A 95 28.01 11.88 -18.60
CA THR A 95 28.14 12.24 -20.03
C THR A 95 28.64 13.67 -20.21
N ILE A 96 28.10 14.63 -19.44
CA ILE A 96 28.55 16.04 -19.49
C ILE A 96 30.00 16.15 -19.05
N GLN A 97 30.37 15.46 -17.95
CA GLN A 97 31.73 15.46 -17.43
C GLN A 97 32.72 14.93 -18.47
N ALA A 98 32.41 13.80 -19.11
CA ALA A 98 33.24 13.24 -20.18
C ALA A 98 33.43 14.23 -21.34
N ARG A 99 32.36 14.93 -21.74
CA ARG A 99 32.42 15.95 -22.81
C ARG A 99 33.29 17.15 -22.41
N LEU A 100 33.19 17.61 -21.18
CA LEU A 100 34.00 18.72 -20.67
C LEU A 100 35.49 18.36 -20.61
N THR A 101 35.83 17.15 -20.14
CA THR A 101 37.22 16.66 -20.13
C THR A 101 37.81 16.63 -21.54
N ASN A 102 37.08 16.04 -22.51
CA ASN A 102 37.52 15.98 -23.91
C ASN A 102 37.74 17.38 -24.52
N LEU A 103 36.88 18.36 -24.18
CA LEU A 103 37.05 19.74 -24.63
C LEU A 103 38.29 20.41 -24.00
N GLY A 104 38.54 20.17 -22.71
CA GLY A 104 39.73 20.65 -22.02
C GLY A 104 41.02 20.14 -22.66
N GLU A 105 41.09 18.83 -22.93
CA GLU A 105 42.22 18.18 -23.60
C GLU A 105 42.44 18.74 -25.02
N LYS A 106 41.35 18.89 -25.79
CA LYS A 106 41.42 19.46 -27.15
C LYS A 106 41.96 20.90 -27.13
N ASN A 107 41.52 21.72 -26.17
CA ASN A 107 41.99 23.10 -26.06
C ASN A 107 43.48 23.15 -25.69
N HIS A 108 43.92 22.35 -24.71
CA HIS A 108 45.33 22.28 -24.32
C HIS A 108 46.26 21.88 -25.48
N ASN A 109 45.88 20.85 -26.23
CA ASN A 109 46.62 20.38 -27.40
C ASN A 109 46.69 21.43 -28.52
N THR A 110 45.64 22.23 -28.68
CA THR A 110 45.59 23.30 -29.70
C THR A 110 46.49 24.46 -29.31
N THR A 111 46.49 24.88 -28.04
CA THR A 111 47.37 25.95 -27.53
C THR A 111 48.85 25.56 -27.63
N GLN A 112 49.20 24.31 -27.31
CA GLN A 112 50.57 23.84 -27.39
C GLN A 112 51.11 23.84 -28.84
N LYS A 113 50.27 23.49 -29.83
CA LYS A 113 50.65 23.54 -31.25
C LYS A 113 50.87 24.95 -31.80
N MET A 114 50.23 25.97 -31.24
CA MET A 114 50.42 27.36 -31.68
C MET A 114 51.71 27.99 -31.14
N ASN A 115 52.22 27.53 -30.00
CA ASN A 115 53.46 28.05 -29.38
C ASN A 115 54.75 27.40 -29.93
N ILE A 116 54.66 26.45 -30.86
CA ILE A 116 55.81 25.73 -31.47
C ILE A 116 56.09 26.21 -32.91
N LYS A 117 55.39 27.25 -33.40
CA LYS A 117 55.63 27.90 -34.69
C LYS A 117 56.22 29.29 -34.51
#